data_AF-A0A5M6CNF9-F1
#
_entry.id   AF-A0A5M6CNF9-F1
#
_cell.length_a   1.000
_cell.length_b   1.000
_cell.length_c   1.000
_cell.angle_alpha   90.00
_cell.angle_beta   90.00
_cell.angle_gamma   90.00
#
_symmetry.space_group_name_H-M   'P 1'
#
loop_
_entity.id
_entity.type
_entity.pdbx_description
1 polymer ?
#
loop_
_entity_poly.entity_id
_entity_poly.type
_entity_poly.pdbx_seq_one_letter_code
_entity_poly.pdbx_strand_id
1 'polypeptide(L)'
;MKNRIILFGLTLITSIAFFSCENQMKFDKVAWNKSDDPAFLPPARKRMLKDLLTNHKLMGLKYSQLINTLGEPNYIDDSLLGYGIIEDYGSDIDPVYTKTLQFTISKDSIITSFKVSEWKK
;
A
#
# COMPACT_ATOMS: atom_id res chain seq x y z
N MET A 1 57.66 -13.00 36.28
CA MET A 1 56.95 -14.20 35.81
C MET A 1 55.47 -13.88 35.66
N LYS A 2 54.92 -14.11 34.45
CA LYS A 2 53.50 -14.39 34.11
C LYS A 2 52.44 -13.36 34.54
N ASN A 3 51.50 -12.87 33.73
CA ASN A 3 51.08 -13.20 32.38
C ASN A 3 50.31 -11.98 31.83
N ARG A 4 50.45 -11.72 30.54
CA ARG A 4 49.66 -10.77 29.76
C ARG A 4 48.30 -11.40 29.45
N ILE A 5 47.20 -10.67 29.59
CA ILE A 5 45.99 -10.92 28.80
C ILE A 5 45.45 -9.55 28.38
N ILE A 6 45.74 -9.20 27.12
CA ILE A 6 45.10 -8.08 26.43
C ILE A 6 43.75 -8.63 25.97
N LEU A 7 42.65 -8.17 26.56
CA LEU A 7 41.31 -8.48 26.07
C LEU A 7 40.82 -7.29 25.23
N PHE A 8 41.15 -7.30 23.93
CA PHE A 8 40.44 -6.51 22.94
C PHE A 8 39.05 -7.15 22.76
N GLY A 9 38.09 -6.74 23.60
CA GLY A 9 36.69 -7.09 23.42
C GLY A 9 36.11 -6.25 22.29
N LEU A 10 36.23 -6.75 21.05
CA LEU A 10 35.55 -6.23 19.87
C LEU A 10 34.03 -6.30 20.13
N THR A 11 33.41 -5.20 20.54
CA THR A 11 31.96 -5.09 20.65
C THR A 11 31.37 -5.14 19.24
N LEU A 12 31.00 -6.35 18.82
CA LEU A 12 30.27 -6.62 17.59
C LEU A 12 28.89 -5.95 17.70
N ILE A 13 28.74 -4.78 17.09
CA ILE A 13 27.47 -4.10 16.92
C ILE A 13 26.64 -4.96 15.95
N THR A 14 25.91 -5.94 16.48
CA THR A 14 24.88 -6.64 15.72
C THR A 14 23.68 -5.71 15.58
N SER A 15 23.71 -4.87 14.53
CA SER A 15 22.53 -4.14 14.07
C SER A 15 21.56 -5.16 13.49
N ILE A 16 20.58 -5.58 14.30
CA ILE A 16 19.44 -6.37 13.82
C ILE A 16 18.57 -5.40 13.03
N ALA A 17 18.81 -5.32 11.72
CA ALA A 17 17.88 -4.68 10.82
C ALA A 17 16.59 -5.51 10.85
N PHE A 18 15.59 -5.03 11.59
CA PHE A 18 14.22 -5.52 11.46
C PHE A 18 13.71 -5.11 10.07
N PHE A 19 14.05 -5.92 9.05
CA PHE A 19 13.29 -5.92 7.82
C PHE A 19 11.91 -6.46 8.18
N SER A 20 10.99 -5.55 8.54
CA SER A 20 9.56 -5.85 8.55
C SER A 20 9.18 -6.12 7.10
N CYS A 21 9.37 -7.36 6.66
CA CYS A 21 8.84 -7.84 5.41
C CYS A 21 7.34 -7.99 5.64
N GLU A 22 6.59 -6.93 5.33
CA GLU A 22 5.13 -7.03 5.31
C GLU A 22 4.76 -8.22 4.41
N ASN A 23 3.95 -9.15 4.92
CA ASN A 23 3.58 -10.38 4.20
C ASN A 23 2.83 -10.00 2.92
N GLN A 24 3.58 -9.84 1.83
CA GLN A 24 3.06 -9.52 0.50
C GLN A 24 2.21 -10.68 0.01
N MET A 25 1.05 -10.34 -0.53
CA MET A 25 0.06 -11.28 -1.02
C MET A 25 -0.16 -11.04 -2.51
N LYS A 26 -0.43 -12.12 -3.27
CA LYS A 26 -0.89 -11.99 -4.65
C LYS A 26 -2.22 -11.26 -4.69
N PHE A 27 -2.42 -10.42 -5.70
CA PHE A 27 -3.68 -9.74 -5.91
C PHE A 27 -4.80 -10.77 -6.13
N ASP A 28 -5.85 -10.62 -5.33
CA ASP A 28 -7.11 -11.34 -5.47
C ASP A 28 -8.25 -10.33 -5.33
N LYS A 29 -9.14 -10.28 -6.33
CA LYS A 29 -10.22 -9.30 -6.38
C LYS A 29 -11.17 -9.42 -5.19
N VAL A 30 -11.48 -10.63 -4.75
CA VAL A 30 -12.44 -10.86 -3.65
C VAL A 30 -11.83 -10.34 -2.35
N ALA A 31 -10.59 -10.73 -2.04
CA ALA A 31 -9.86 -10.24 -0.89
C ALA A 31 -9.63 -8.71 -0.94
N TRP A 32 -9.39 -8.14 -2.13
CA TRP A 32 -9.21 -6.70 -2.33
C TRP A 32 -10.43 -5.88 -1.95
N ASN A 33 -11.62 -6.44 -2.14
CA ASN A 33 -12.90 -5.80 -1.85
C ASN A 33 -13.53 -6.23 -0.53
N LYS A 34 -12.96 -7.24 0.15
CA LYS A 34 -13.50 -7.74 1.42
C LYS A 34 -13.22 -6.73 2.53
N SER A 35 -14.28 -6.12 3.05
CA SER A 35 -14.28 -5.44 4.35
C SER A 35 -15.33 -6.09 5.24
N ASP A 36 -15.01 -6.28 6.51
CA ASP A 36 -15.96 -6.78 7.51
C ASP A 36 -16.90 -5.65 7.99
N ASP A 37 -16.52 -4.39 7.76
CA ASP A 37 -17.32 -3.20 8.02
C ASP A 37 -17.18 -2.21 6.85
N PRO A 38 -18.26 -1.87 6.13
CA PRO A 38 -18.23 -0.92 5.02
C PRO A 38 -17.69 0.48 5.37
N ALA A 39 -17.70 0.86 6.65
CA ALA A 39 -17.14 2.13 7.12
C ALA A 39 -15.61 2.17 7.08
N PHE A 40 -14.94 1.02 6.98
CA PHE A 40 -13.49 0.91 6.96
C PHE A 40 -12.95 0.39 5.63
N LEU A 41 -11.71 0.77 5.31
CA LEU A 41 -11.00 0.29 4.14
C LEU A 41 -10.72 -1.22 4.22
N PRO A 42 -10.82 -1.97 3.09
CA PRO A 42 -10.46 -3.38 3.04
C PRO A 42 -9.00 -3.63 3.48
N PRO A 43 -8.75 -4.36 4.58
CA PRO A 43 -7.43 -4.45 5.21
C PRO A 43 -6.41 -5.23 4.38
N ALA A 44 -6.86 -6.06 3.45
CA ALA A 44 -5.98 -6.85 2.59
C ALA A 44 -5.25 -6.00 1.53
N ARG A 45 -5.78 -4.83 1.17
CA ARG A 45 -5.24 -3.99 0.08
C ARG A 45 -3.77 -3.65 0.24
N LYS A 46 -3.33 -3.27 1.44
CA LYS A 46 -1.92 -2.96 1.72
C LYS A 46 -0.95 -4.10 1.37
N ARG A 47 -1.37 -5.35 1.63
CA ARG A 47 -0.55 -6.54 1.37
C ARG A 47 -0.52 -6.92 -0.10
N MET A 48 -1.55 -6.56 -0.87
CA MET A 48 -1.67 -6.86 -2.30
C MET A 48 -1.16 -5.74 -3.21
N LEU A 49 -1.00 -4.52 -2.68
CA LEU A 49 -0.64 -3.35 -3.48
C LEU A 49 0.60 -3.60 -4.34
N LYS A 50 1.67 -4.19 -3.77
CA LYS A 50 2.89 -4.45 -4.55
C LYS A 50 2.63 -5.39 -5.72
N ASP A 51 1.99 -6.54 -5.48
CA ASP A 51 1.68 -7.50 -6.56
C ASP A 51 0.82 -6.85 -7.64
N LEU A 52 -0.20 -6.10 -7.23
CA LEU A 52 -1.08 -5.36 -8.13
C LEU A 52 -0.28 -4.41 -9.04
N LEU A 53 0.65 -3.63 -8.48
CA LEU A 53 1.43 -2.65 -9.24
C LEU A 53 2.51 -3.27 -10.12
N THR A 54 3.03 -4.46 -9.78
CA THR A 54 4.14 -5.08 -10.52
C THR A 54 3.69 -6.12 -11.54
N ASN A 55 2.59 -6.83 -11.28
CA ASN A 55 2.21 -8.03 -12.03
C ASN A 55 0.91 -7.87 -12.81
N HIS A 56 0.17 -6.77 -12.65
CA HIS A 56 -1.10 -6.54 -13.34
C HIS A 56 -1.02 -5.30 -14.22
N LYS A 57 -1.60 -5.38 -15.42
CA LYS A 57 -1.65 -4.26 -16.36
C LYS A 57 -2.79 -3.32 -15.96
N LEU A 58 -2.44 -2.14 -15.45
CA LEU A 58 -3.41 -1.13 -15.02
C LEU A 58 -3.54 0.05 -15.99
N MET A 59 -2.44 0.42 -16.66
CA MET A 59 -2.45 1.47 -17.68
C MET A 59 -3.07 0.99 -19.00
N GLY A 60 -3.84 1.86 -19.64
CA GLY A 60 -4.55 1.59 -20.88
C GLY A 60 -5.83 0.76 -20.72
N LEU A 61 -6.20 0.40 -19.49
CA LEU A 61 -7.52 -0.19 -19.23
C LEU A 61 -8.61 0.84 -19.50
N LYS A 62 -9.75 0.38 -20.03
CA LYS A 62 -10.99 1.16 -19.91
C LYS A 62 -11.42 1.17 -18.44
N TYR A 63 -12.12 2.22 -18.03
CA TYR A 63 -12.71 2.32 -16.68
C TYR A 63 -13.48 1.06 -16.29
N SER A 64 -14.35 0.56 -17.17
CA SER A 64 -15.11 -0.67 -16.92
C SER A 64 -14.23 -1.89 -16.68
N GLN A 65 -13.06 -1.97 -17.34
CA GLN A 65 -12.10 -3.05 -17.11
C GLN A 65 -11.40 -2.88 -15.76
N LEU A 66 -11.08 -1.64 -15.37
CA LEU A 66 -10.53 -1.35 -14.05
C LEU A 66 -11.53 -1.76 -12.96
N ILE A 67 -12.80 -1.38 -13.07
CA ILE A 67 -13.86 -1.76 -12.13
C ILE A 67 -14.07 -3.29 -12.11
N ASN A 68 -14.04 -3.93 -13.28
CA ASN A 68 -14.10 -5.39 -13.35
C ASN A 68 -12.90 -6.06 -12.67
N THR A 69 -11.76 -5.39 -12.60
CA THR A 69 -10.55 -5.92 -11.97
C THR A 69 -10.51 -5.64 -10.47
N LEU A 70 -10.75 -4.39 -10.07
CA LEU A 70 -10.53 -3.88 -8.70
C LEU A 70 -11.80 -3.71 -7.89
N GLY A 71 -12.99 -3.67 -8.50
CA GLY A 71 -14.21 -3.18 -7.85
C GLY A 71 -14.30 -1.65 -7.93
N GLU A 72 -15.24 -1.09 -7.17
CA GLU A 72 -15.45 0.37 -7.13
C GLU A 72 -14.36 1.09 -6.34
N PRO A 73 -13.95 2.31 -6.77
CA PRO A 73 -13.05 3.15 -6.00
C PRO A 73 -13.76 3.67 -4.73
N ASN A 74 -12.96 4.04 -3.72
CA ASN A 74 -13.48 4.72 -2.53
C ASN A 74 -13.97 6.13 -2.83
N TYR A 75 -13.35 6.81 -3.80
CA TYR A 75 -13.80 8.12 -4.25
C TYR A 75 -13.49 8.35 -5.73
N ILE A 76 -14.27 9.25 -6.34
CA ILE A 76 -14.10 9.73 -7.71
C ILE A 76 -14.11 11.26 -7.63
N ASP A 77 -13.09 11.90 -8.19
CA ASP A 77 -12.96 13.35 -8.23
C ASP A 77 -12.44 13.78 -9.60
N ASP A 78 -13.27 14.45 -10.39
CA ASP A 78 -13.02 14.79 -11.81
C ASP A 78 -12.50 13.62 -12.65
N SER A 79 -11.17 13.58 -12.83
CA SER A 79 -10.44 12.59 -13.62
C SER A 79 -9.59 11.66 -12.75
N LEU A 80 -9.86 11.61 -11.45
CA LEU A 80 -9.14 10.82 -10.46
C LEU A 80 -10.05 9.76 -9.82
N LEU A 81 -9.55 8.53 -9.75
CA LEU A 81 -10.19 7.42 -9.05
C LEU A 81 -9.28 7.00 -7.89
N GLY A 82 -9.81 7.01 -6.67
CA GLY A 82 -9.02 6.73 -5.47
C GLY A 82 -9.40 5.40 -4.82
N TYR A 83 -8.41 4.54 -4.59
CA TYR A 83 -8.53 3.34 -3.75
C TYR A 83 -7.71 3.54 -2.48
N GLY A 84 -8.39 3.68 -1.35
CA GLY A 84 -7.76 3.74 -0.03
C GLY A 84 -7.03 2.43 0.26
N ILE A 85 -5.78 2.55 0.70
CA ILE A 85 -4.89 1.44 1.06
C ILE A 85 -4.64 1.41 2.57
N ILE A 86 -4.39 2.58 3.17
CA ILE A 86 -4.19 2.76 4.62
C ILE A 86 -4.89 4.04 5.04
N GLU A 87 -5.62 3.98 6.16
CA GLU A 87 -6.09 5.12 6.93
C GLU A 87 -5.73 4.84 8.39
N ASP A 88 -4.97 5.76 8.99
CA ASP A 88 -4.56 5.69 10.40
C ASP A 88 -5.05 6.96 11.09
N TYR A 89 -5.87 6.77 12.13
CA TYR A 89 -6.49 7.84 12.92
C TYR A 89 -5.67 8.21 14.16
N GLY A 90 -4.71 7.37 14.57
CA GLY A 90 -4.01 7.54 15.84
C GLY A 90 -5.00 7.66 17.01
N SER A 91 -5.01 8.82 17.67
CA SER A 91 -5.91 9.16 18.78
C SER A 91 -6.92 10.27 18.43
N ASP A 92 -7.05 10.63 17.15
CA ASP A 92 -7.91 11.70 16.64
C ASP A 92 -9.11 11.09 15.87
N ILE A 93 -10.14 11.89 15.62
CA ILE A 93 -11.26 11.49 14.73
C ILE A 93 -10.90 11.68 13.25
N ASP A 94 -9.92 12.55 12.97
CA ASP A 94 -9.38 12.76 11.63
C ASP A 94 -8.14 11.86 11.43
N PRO A 95 -7.91 11.32 10.22
CA PRO A 95 -6.70 10.58 9.92
C PRO A 95 -5.43 11.41 10.18
N VAL A 96 -4.42 10.79 10.77
CA VAL A 96 -3.05 11.33 10.87
C VAL A 96 -2.15 10.85 9.73
N TYR A 97 -2.54 9.77 9.05
CA TYR A 97 -1.86 9.25 7.87
C TYR A 97 -2.82 8.55 6.92
N THR A 98 -2.65 8.79 5.62
CA THR A 98 -3.38 8.07 4.57
C THR A 98 -2.43 7.61 3.46
N LYS A 99 -2.77 6.47 2.85
CA LYS A 99 -2.15 5.94 1.63
C LYS A 99 -3.24 5.58 0.65
N THR A 100 -3.14 6.11 -0.57
CA THR A 100 -4.16 5.93 -1.61
C THR A 100 -3.51 5.58 -2.94
N LEU A 101 -4.02 4.56 -3.61
CA LEU A 101 -3.74 4.29 -5.02
C LEU A 101 -4.68 5.14 -5.87
N GLN A 102 -4.12 6.08 -6.61
CA GLN A 102 -4.86 7.02 -7.46
C GLN A 102 -4.63 6.69 -8.93
N PHE A 103 -5.71 6.63 -9.70
CA PHE A 103 -5.68 6.50 -11.16
C PHE A 103 -6.12 7.81 -11.80
N THR A 104 -5.47 8.19 -12.90
CA THR A 104 -5.98 9.25 -13.79
C THR A 104 -6.68 8.62 -14.98
N ILE A 105 -7.85 9.15 -15.33
CA ILE A 105 -8.69 8.69 -16.44
C ILE A 105 -8.82 9.79 -17.51
N SER A 106 -8.72 9.41 -18.79
CA SER A 106 -8.97 10.32 -19.92
C SER A 106 -10.47 10.56 -20.14
N LYS A 107 -10.80 11.53 -21.00
CA LYS A 107 -12.17 11.79 -21.45
C LYS A 107 -12.82 10.57 -22.12
N ASP A 108 -12.01 9.72 -22.76
CA ASP A 108 -12.46 8.47 -23.39
C ASP A 108 -12.57 7.30 -22.40
N SER A 109 -12.52 7.60 -21.10
CA SER A 109 -12.59 6.63 -20.01
C SER A 109 -11.44 5.61 -20.01
N ILE A 110 -10.24 6.02 -20.41
CA ILE A 110 -9.05 5.17 -20.43
C ILE A 110 -8.11 5.59 -19.29
N ILE A 111 -7.59 4.62 -18.54
CA ILE A 111 -6.59 4.85 -17.50
C ILE A 111 -5.27 5.26 -18.15
N THR A 112 -4.84 6.49 -17.91
CA THR A 112 -3.64 7.08 -18.51
C THR A 112 -2.43 7.02 -17.59
N SER A 113 -2.63 7.02 -16.28
CA SER A 113 -1.58 6.90 -15.29
C SER A 113 -2.12 6.42 -13.94
N PHE A 114 -1.21 6.03 -13.05
CA PHE A 114 -1.51 5.82 -11.64
C PHE A 114 -0.33 6.22 -10.76
N LYS A 115 -0.61 6.52 -9.49
CA LYS A 115 0.40 6.78 -8.47
C LYS A 115 -0.08 6.32 -7.10
N VAL A 116 0.85 6.02 -6.20
CA VAL A 116 0.56 5.87 -4.78
C VAL A 116 0.82 7.23 -4.12
N SER A 117 -0.22 7.82 -3.54
CA SER A 117 -0.14 9.08 -2.80
C SER A 117 -0.19 8.79 -1.31
N GLU A 118 0.69 9.44 -0.56
CA GLU A 118 0.72 9.38 0.90
C GLU A 118 0.54 10.80 1.44
N TRP A 119 -0.26 10.94 2.50
CA TRP A 119 -0.42 12.19 3.23
C TRP A 119 -0.26 11.92 4.71
N LYS A 120 0.34 12.88 5.43
CA LYS A 120 0.57 12.81 6.87
C LYS A 120 0.38 14.19 7.49
N LYS A 121 -0.28 14.24 8.65
CA LYS A 121 -0.48 15.45 9.47
C LYS A 121 0.81 15.90 10.15
#